data_AF-A0A383RWG2-F1
#
_entry.id   AF-A0A383RWG2-F1
#
_cell.length_a   1.000
_cell.length_b   1.000
_cell.length_c   1.000
_cell.angle_alpha   90.00
_cell.angle_beta   90.00
_cell.angle_gamma   90.00
#
_symmetry.space_group_name_H-M   'P 1'
#
loop_
_entity.id
_entity.type
_entity.pdbx_description
1 polymer ?
#
loop_
_entity_poly.entity_id
_entity_poly.type
_entity_poly.pdbx_seq_one_letter_code
_entity_poly.pdbx_strand_id
1 'polypeptide(L)'
;MIKDKSEQIAEFGQTAKHSIVEGPWDTSDASPARQYIDKHVVDNGQPFPRGLRITNKTLASNINGSLGYNQALVYVSDSRMDWSNSYQFFRSALRWGKKAWRYGRADAAAGMVFNGASAFLASGTDHANRISGKALYLTGDAATIRQ
;
A
#
# COMPACT_ATOMS: atom_id res chain seq x y z
N MET A 1 0.07 -7.03 -27.67
CA MET A 1 -0.72 -5.85 -28.10
C MET A 1 -0.34 -4.69 -27.19
N ILE A 2 0.27 -3.64 -27.74
CA ILE A 2 0.63 -2.43 -26.97
C ILE A 2 -0.64 -1.58 -26.91
N LYS A 3 -1.19 -1.34 -25.71
CA LYS A 3 -2.36 -0.47 -25.54
C LYS A 3 -2.02 0.95 -25.95
N ASP A 4 -2.99 1.65 -26.55
CA ASP A 4 -2.81 3.06 -26.87
C ASP A 4 -2.59 3.90 -25.59
N LYS A 5 -1.85 5.00 -25.69
CA LYS A 5 -1.56 5.88 -24.55
C LYS A 5 -2.85 6.45 -23.95
N SER A 6 -3.86 6.74 -24.77
CA SER A 6 -5.14 7.27 -24.30
C SER A 6 -5.87 6.26 -23.41
N GLU A 7 -5.87 4.98 -23.78
CA GLU A 7 -6.45 3.89 -23.00
C GLU A 7 -5.73 3.70 -21.66
N GLN A 8 -4.39 3.77 -21.65
CA GLN A 8 -3.62 3.67 -20.41
C GLN A 8 -3.90 4.82 -19.44
N ILE A 9 -4.06 6.04 -19.95
CA ILE A 9 -4.42 7.22 -19.15
C ILE A 9 -5.83 7.06 -18.57
N ALA A 10 -6.79 6.58 -19.38
CA ALA A 10 -8.15 6.34 -18.92
C ALA A 10 -8.20 5.25 -17.83
N GLU A 11 -7.48 4.15 -18.00
CA GLU A 11 -7.39 3.07 -17.00
C GLU A 11 -6.72 3.54 -15.70
N PHE A 12 -5.68 4.37 -15.81
CA PHE A 12 -5.06 5.01 -14.65
C PHE A 12 -6.08 5.88 -13.89
N GLY A 13 -6.81 6.74 -14.61
CA GLY A 13 -7.82 7.63 -14.04
C GLY A 13 -8.95 6.87 -13.35
N GLN A 14 -9.43 5.78 -13.95
CA GLN A 14 -10.43 4.91 -13.34
C GLN A 14 -9.88 4.22 -12.08
N THR A 15 -8.65 3.71 -12.13
CA THR A 15 -8.00 3.10 -10.97
C THR A 15 -7.83 4.10 -9.82
N ALA A 16 -7.44 5.34 -10.13
CA ALA A 16 -7.36 6.43 -9.17
C ALA A 16 -8.72 6.70 -8.51
N LYS A 17 -9.78 6.85 -9.31
CA LYS A 17 -11.14 7.05 -8.80
C LYS A 17 -11.58 5.90 -7.88
N HIS A 18 -11.38 4.67 -8.32
CA HIS A 18 -11.75 3.46 -7.57
C HIS A 18 -10.92 3.24 -6.30
N SER A 19 -9.74 3.85 -6.19
CA SER A 19 -8.93 3.78 -4.97
C SER A 19 -9.48 4.66 -3.84
N ILE A 20 -10.31 5.65 -4.18
CA ILE A 20 -10.84 6.66 -3.24
C ILE A 20 -12.33 6.43 -2.95
N VAL A 21 -13.08 5.90 -3.92
CA VAL A 21 -14.52 5.64 -3.78
C VAL A 21 -14.76 4.16 -3.52
N GLU A 22 -15.38 3.84 -2.38
CA GLU A 22 -15.84 2.47 -2.10
C GLU A 22 -16.88 2.05 -3.14
N GLY A 23 -16.73 0.84 -3.67
CA GLY A 23 -17.72 0.24 -4.54
C GLY A 23 -18.81 -0.50 -3.76
N PRO A 24 -19.75 -1.16 -4.44
CA PRO A 24 -20.93 -1.73 -3.80
C PRO A 24 -20.70 -3.09 -3.11
N TRP A 25 -19.55 -3.74 -3.34
CA TRP A 25 -19.28 -5.09 -2.85
C TRP A 25 -18.41 -5.10 -1.60
N ASP A 26 -18.66 -6.07 -0.73
CA ASP A 26 -17.85 -6.31 0.45
C ASP A 26 -16.56 -7.06 0.14
N THR A 27 -15.61 -7.01 1.07
CA THR A 27 -14.32 -7.71 0.90
C THR A 27 -14.47 -9.24 0.95
N SER A 28 -15.59 -9.77 1.45
CA SER A 28 -15.93 -11.20 1.42
C SER A 28 -16.06 -11.76 0.01
N ASP A 29 -16.50 -10.93 -0.95
CA ASP A 29 -16.66 -11.30 -2.36
C ASP A 29 -15.40 -10.99 -3.18
N ALA A 30 -14.37 -10.44 -2.53
CA ALA A 30 -13.10 -10.13 -3.15
C ALA A 30 -12.27 -11.39 -3.42
N SER A 31 -11.15 -11.22 -4.11
CA SER A 31 -10.21 -12.27 -4.44
C SER A 31 -9.54 -12.80 -3.18
N PRO A 32 -9.06 -14.06 -3.18
CA PRO A 32 -8.39 -14.64 -2.02
C PRO A 32 -7.24 -13.78 -1.49
N ALA A 33 -6.53 -13.05 -2.36
CA ALA A 33 -5.47 -12.13 -1.97
C ALA A 33 -5.98 -10.96 -1.12
N ARG A 34 -7.13 -10.37 -1.48
CA ARG A 34 -7.72 -9.24 -0.76
C ARG A 34 -8.39 -9.66 0.54
N GLN A 35 -9.08 -10.80 0.53
CA GLN A 35 -9.60 -11.42 1.74
C GLN A 35 -8.47 -11.74 2.74
N TYR A 36 -7.31 -12.17 2.24
CA TYR A 36 -6.17 -12.45 3.08
C TYR A 36 -5.62 -11.19 3.76
N ILE A 37 -5.50 -10.07 3.03
CA ILE A 37 -5.13 -8.77 3.61
C ILE A 37 -6.13 -8.35 4.69
N ASP A 38 -7.41 -8.40 4.39
CA ASP A 38 -8.47 -7.97 5.31
C ASP A 38 -8.41 -8.71 6.66
N LYS A 39 -8.13 -10.01 6.61
CA LYS A 39 -8.04 -10.88 7.79
C LYS A 39 -6.74 -10.77 8.58
N HIS A 40 -5.63 -10.40 7.96
CA HIS A 40 -4.29 -10.59 8.57
C HIS A 40 -3.44 -9.32 8.70
N VAL A 41 -3.83 -8.20 8.07
CA VAL A 41 -3.16 -6.92 8.30
C VAL A 41 -3.35 -6.49 9.75
N VAL A 42 -2.25 -6.16 10.40
CA VAL A 42 -2.27 -5.68 11.79
C VAL A 42 -2.43 -4.17 11.77
N ASP A 43 -3.55 -3.69 12.32
CA ASP A 43 -3.76 -2.27 12.54
C ASP A 43 -3.12 -1.83 13.87
N ASN A 44 -1.89 -1.33 13.78
CA ASN A 44 -1.15 -0.78 14.90
C ASN A 44 -1.24 0.77 14.96
N GLY A 45 -2.23 1.36 14.27
CA GLY A 45 -2.39 2.82 14.18
C GLY A 45 -1.38 3.54 13.29
N GLN A 46 -0.42 2.83 12.68
CA GLN A 46 0.54 3.42 11.76
C GLN A 46 -0.13 3.76 10.40
N PRO A 47 0.31 4.84 9.74
CA PRO A 47 -0.19 5.22 8.42
C PRO A 47 -0.20 4.10 7.37
N PHE A 48 0.84 3.27 7.32
CA PHE A 48 0.95 2.24 6.27
C PHE A 48 -0.13 1.14 6.39
N PRO A 49 -0.26 0.39 7.51
CA PRO A 49 -1.31 -0.62 7.65
C PRO A 49 -2.72 -0.04 7.51
N ARG A 50 -2.95 1.18 8.01
CA ARG A 50 -4.24 1.86 7.86
C ARG A 50 -4.56 2.18 6.41
N GLY A 51 -3.60 2.76 5.67
CA GLY A 51 -3.74 3.02 4.24
C GLY A 51 -3.99 1.74 3.45
N LEU A 52 -3.27 0.66 3.78
CA LEU A 52 -3.46 -0.64 3.17
C LEU A 52 -4.88 -1.19 3.36
N ARG A 53 -5.46 -1.09 4.56
CA ARG A 53 -6.85 -1.52 4.82
C ARG A 53 -7.87 -0.72 4.01
N ILE A 54 -7.73 0.61 4.01
CA ILE A 54 -8.64 1.50 3.26
C ILE A 54 -8.59 1.18 1.77
N THR A 55 -7.39 1.13 1.18
CA THR A 55 -7.20 0.81 -0.24
C THR A 55 -7.62 -0.62 -0.57
N ASN A 56 -7.45 -1.57 0.35
CA ASN A 56 -7.90 -2.94 0.14
C ASN A 56 -9.43 -3.00 0.02
N LYS A 57 -10.15 -2.30 0.90
CA LYS A 57 -11.61 -2.20 0.87
C LYS A 57 -12.11 -1.52 -0.40
N THR A 58 -11.60 -0.34 -0.74
CA THR A 58 -12.06 0.41 -1.93
C THR A 58 -11.82 -0.36 -3.23
N LEU A 59 -10.65 -1.00 -3.37
CA LEU A 59 -10.32 -1.75 -4.57
C LEU A 59 -10.87 -3.18 -4.58
N ALA A 60 -11.25 -3.75 -3.44
CA ALA A 60 -12.01 -5.01 -3.40
C ALA A 60 -13.31 -4.88 -4.18
N SER A 61 -14.00 -3.75 -4.00
CA SER A 61 -15.29 -3.47 -4.61
C SER A 61 -15.22 -2.99 -6.07
N ASN A 62 -14.04 -2.67 -6.60
CA ASN A 62 -13.90 -2.05 -7.93
C ASN A 62 -12.87 -2.75 -8.86
N ILE A 63 -11.75 -3.24 -8.32
CA ILE A 63 -10.62 -3.79 -9.12
C ILE A 63 -10.04 -5.01 -8.39
N ASN A 64 -10.82 -6.08 -8.39
CA ASN A 64 -10.54 -7.23 -7.56
C ASN A 64 -9.27 -8.01 -7.97
N GLY A 65 -9.00 -8.12 -9.28
CA GLY A 65 -7.90 -8.94 -9.84
C GLY A 65 -6.52 -8.26 -9.93
N SER A 66 -6.34 -7.04 -9.41
CA SER A 66 -5.06 -6.33 -9.54
C SER A 66 -3.99 -6.80 -8.55
N LEU A 67 -4.37 -7.47 -7.47
CA LEU A 67 -3.46 -7.93 -6.42
C LEU A 67 -3.27 -9.45 -6.49
N GLY A 68 -2.01 -9.90 -6.61
CA GLY A 68 -1.68 -11.33 -6.54
C GLY A 68 -1.48 -11.80 -5.10
N TYR A 69 -1.70 -13.09 -4.83
CA TYR A 69 -1.61 -13.66 -3.48
C TYR A 69 -0.21 -13.49 -2.84
N ASN A 70 0.86 -13.68 -3.61
CA ASN A 70 2.23 -13.44 -3.12
C ASN A 70 2.46 -12.00 -2.67
N GLN A 71 1.84 -11.02 -3.35
CA GLN A 71 1.93 -9.62 -2.94
C GLN A 71 1.12 -9.35 -1.67
N ALA A 72 -0.02 -10.03 -1.50
CA ALA A 72 -0.81 -9.97 -0.26
C ALA A 72 -0.04 -10.52 0.96
N LEU A 73 0.64 -11.67 0.82
CA LEU A 73 1.51 -12.24 1.87
C LEU A 73 2.56 -11.22 2.31
N VAL A 74 3.20 -10.59 1.33
CA VAL A 74 4.21 -9.58 1.58
C VAL A 74 3.64 -8.34 2.26
N TYR A 75 2.45 -7.87 1.88
CA TYR A 75 1.81 -6.74 2.55
C TYR A 75 1.43 -7.04 4.00
N VAL A 76 0.93 -8.24 4.26
CA VAL A 76 0.63 -8.70 5.62
C VAL A 76 1.91 -8.77 6.44
N SER A 77 3.00 -9.30 5.88
CA SER A 77 4.31 -9.30 6.52
C SER A 77 4.80 -7.88 6.81
N ASP A 78 4.82 -7.01 5.80
CA ASP A 78 5.31 -5.62 5.93
C ASP A 78 4.50 -4.86 7.00
N SER A 79 3.18 -5.09 7.11
CA SER A 79 2.32 -4.44 8.12
C SER A 79 2.69 -4.76 9.58
N ARG A 80 3.45 -5.83 9.81
CA ARG A 80 3.93 -6.27 11.13
C ARG A 80 5.34 -5.76 11.43
N MET A 81 6.04 -5.24 10.43
CA MET A 81 7.41 -4.78 10.58
C MET A 81 7.45 -3.39 11.19
N ASP A 82 8.43 -3.19 12.06
CA ASP A 82 8.73 -1.89 12.67
C ASP A 82 9.64 -1.07 11.74
N TRP A 83 9.13 -0.75 10.56
CA TRP A 83 9.81 0.11 9.60
C TRP A 83 9.12 1.46 9.50
N SER A 84 9.88 2.48 9.11
CA SER A 84 9.30 3.79 8.80
C SER A 84 8.19 3.66 7.74
N ASN A 85 7.12 4.44 7.90
CA ASN A 85 5.98 4.38 6.99
C ASN A 85 6.41 4.78 5.57
N SER A 86 7.28 5.79 5.47
CA SER A 86 7.91 6.22 4.22
C SER A 86 8.62 5.07 3.50
N TYR A 87 9.37 4.24 4.24
CA TYR A 87 10.06 3.09 3.67
C TYR A 87 9.07 2.01 3.18
N GLN A 88 8.05 1.69 3.97
CA GLN A 88 7.03 0.70 3.61
C GLN A 88 6.27 1.11 2.33
N PHE A 89 5.84 2.37 2.25
CA PHE A 89 5.22 2.93 1.06
C PHE A 89 6.16 2.97 -0.13
N PHE A 90 7.41 3.41 0.04
CA PHE A 90 8.38 3.45 -1.06
C PHE A 90 8.68 2.05 -1.62
N ARG A 91 8.87 1.07 -0.74
CA ARG A 91 9.06 -0.34 -1.13
C ARG A 91 7.85 -0.87 -1.87
N SER A 92 6.64 -0.54 -1.44
CA SER A 92 5.40 -0.86 -2.14
C SER A 92 5.34 -0.22 -3.54
N ALA A 93 5.75 1.06 -3.66
CA ALA A 93 5.83 1.77 -4.92
C ALA A 93 6.77 1.08 -5.91
N LEU A 94 7.96 0.65 -5.46
CA LEU A 94 8.91 -0.09 -6.30
C LEU A 94 8.34 -1.42 -6.81
N ARG A 95 7.60 -2.16 -5.98
CA ARG A 95 6.97 -3.42 -6.41
C ARG A 95 5.90 -3.18 -7.48
N TRP A 96 5.06 -2.18 -7.29
CA TRP A 96 4.08 -1.78 -8.30
C TRP A 96 4.74 -1.25 -9.56
N GLY A 97 5.81 -0.45 -9.46
CA GLY A 97 6.58 0.04 -10.60
C GLY A 97 7.20 -1.10 -11.41
N LYS A 98 7.78 -2.11 -10.75
CA LYS A 98 8.28 -3.32 -11.41
C LYS A 98 7.17 -4.06 -12.17
N LYS A 99 5.96 -4.12 -11.60
CA LYS A 99 4.78 -4.74 -12.24
C LYS A 99 4.29 -3.91 -13.44
N ALA A 100 4.24 -2.58 -13.30
CA ALA A 100 3.88 -1.66 -14.38
C ALA A 100 4.85 -1.80 -15.56
N TRP A 101 6.15 -1.80 -15.28
CA TRP A 101 7.21 -1.96 -16.28
C TRP A 101 7.16 -3.33 -16.96
N ARG A 102 7.10 -4.42 -16.18
CA ARG A 102 7.17 -5.78 -16.73
C ARG A 102 5.93 -6.19 -17.52
N TYR A 103 4.74 -5.71 -17.14
CA TYR A 103 3.47 -6.18 -17.70
C TYR A 103 2.66 -5.09 -18.40
N GLY A 104 3.17 -3.86 -18.52
CA GLY A 104 2.46 -2.76 -19.17
C GLY A 104 1.11 -2.42 -18.51
N ARG A 105 1.05 -2.52 -17.18
CA ARG A 105 -0.20 -2.44 -16.41
C ARG A 105 -0.47 -1.04 -15.86
N ALA A 106 -1.51 -0.37 -16.37
CA ALA A 106 -1.89 0.97 -15.95
C ALA A 106 -2.33 1.03 -14.46
N ASP A 107 -3.03 0.01 -13.98
CA ASP A 107 -3.41 -0.12 -12.58
C ASP A 107 -2.19 -0.26 -11.65
N ALA A 108 -1.14 -0.94 -12.13
CA ALA A 108 0.12 -1.02 -11.42
C ALA A 108 0.87 0.32 -11.43
N ALA A 109 0.79 1.10 -12.51
CA ALA A 109 1.34 2.45 -12.53
C ALA A 109 0.62 3.37 -11.53
N ALA A 110 -0.71 3.27 -11.42
CA ALA A 110 -1.48 3.96 -10.38
C ALA A 110 -1.02 3.55 -8.97
N GLY A 111 -0.88 2.25 -8.72
CA GLY A 111 -0.33 1.73 -7.47
C GLY A 111 1.05 2.31 -7.14
N MET A 112 1.95 2.40 -8.12
CA MET A 112 3.27 3.01 -7.96
C MET A 112 3.17 4.48 -7.56
N VAL A 113 2.37 5.26 -8.27
CA VAL A 113 2.19 6.71 -8.03
C VAL A 113 1.62 6.96 -6.65
N PHE A 114 0.54 6.28 -6.27
CA PHE A 114 -0.09 6.49 -4.97
C PHE A 114 0.82 6.08 -3.81
N ASN A 115 1.49 4.94 -3.91
CA ASN A 115 2.45 4.53 -2.89
C ASN A 115 3.65 5.49 -2.82
N GLY A 116 4.12 6.03 -3.95
CA GLY A 116 5.17 7.05 -3.97
C GLY A 116 4.75 8.34 -3.28
N ALA A 117 3.54 8.84 -3.57
CA ALA A 117 2.97 10.01 -2.91
C ALA A 117 2.79 9.77 -1.39
N SER A 118 2.27 8.60 -1.00
CA SER A 118 2.15 8.21 0.40
C SER A 118 3.50 8.11 1.10
N ALA A 119 4.56 7.67 0.41
CA ALA A 119 5.91 7.63 0.98
C ALA A 119 6.41 9.04 1.33
N PHE A 120 6.19 10.01 0.42
CA PHE A 120 6.54 11.40 0.66
C PHE A 120 5.75 11.99 1.84
N LEU A 121 4.43 11.81 1.87
CA LEU A 121 3.59 12.29 2.97
C LEU A 121 3.96 11.64 4.31
N ALA A 122 4.20 10.33 4.31
CA ALA A 122 4.60 9.57 5.48
C ALA A 122 5.97 10.00 6.02
N SER A 123 6.86 10.56 5.20
CA SER A 123 8.15 11.09 5.68
C SER A 123 7.98 12.21 6.71
N GLY A 124 6.93 13.03 6.59
CA GLY A 124 6.59 14.05 7.57
C GLY A 124 6.14 13.45 8.91
N THR A 125 5.31 12.40 8.86
CA THR A 125 4.88 11.66 10.05
C THR A 125 6.06 10.95 10.72
N ASP A 126 6.92 10.29 9.93
CA ASP A 126 8.13 9.64 10.45
C ASP A 126 9.08 10.67 11.10
N HIS A 127 9.23 11.86 10.50
CA HIS A 127 10.03 12.95 11.07
C HIS A 127 9.44 13.46 12.40
N ALA A 128 8.13 13.66 12.47
CA ALA A 128 7.45 14.07 13.71
C ALA A 128 7.56 13.01 14.82
N ASN A 129 7.44 11.73 14.46
CA ASN A 129 7.63 10.62 15.41
C ASN A 129 9.07 10.55 15.93
N ARG A 130 10.06 10.82 15.06
CA ARG A 130 11.47 10.91 15.45
C ARG A 130 11.72 12.04 16.45
N ILE A 131 11.21 13.25 16.19
CA ILE A 131 11.41 14.42 17.08
C ILE A 131 10.70 14.22 18.42
N SER A 132 9.49 13.69 18.41
CA SER A 132 8.70 13.49 19.64
C SER A 132 9.16 12.33 20.52
N GLY A 133 10.19 11.59 20.11
CA GLY A 133 10.66 10.41 20.84
C GLY A 133 9.66 9.24 20.81
N LYS A 134 8.55 9.35 20.05
CA LYS A 134 7.65 8.24 19.69
C LYS A 134 8.31 7.29 18.67
N ALA A 135 9.63 7.21 18.69
CA ALA A 135 10.43 6.55 17.69
C ALA A 135 9.89 5.14 17.43
N LEU A 136 10.04 4.76 16.16
CA LEU A 136 9.75 3.48 15.51
C LEU A 136 10.32 2.30 16.31
N TYR A 137 9.74 2.03 17.47
CA TYR A 137 10.14 1.04 18.46
C TYR A 137 8.95 0.15 18.79
N LEU A 138 8.71 -0.82 17.92
CA LEU A 138 8.29 -2.16 18.30
C LEU A 138 9.38 -3.21 18.05
N THR A 139 10.63 -2.82 17.76
CA THR A 139 11.78 -3.72 17.85
C THR A 139 12.98 -3.10 18.56
N GLY A 140 13.27 -3.60 19.77
CA GLY A 140 14.61 -3.74 20.33
C GLY A 140 15.26 -2.50 20.95
N ASP A 141 15.37 -2.50 22.28
CA ASP A 141 16.33 -1.73 23.08
C ASP A 141 16.34 -0.20 22.95
N ALA A 142 15.38 0.43 23.64
CA ALA A 142 15.54 1.80 24.15
C ALA A 142 16.53 1.88 25.35
N ALA A 143 17.43 0.89 25.52
CA ALA A 143 18.38 0.82 26.63
C ALA A 143 19.76 1.40 26.31
N THR A 144 20.06 1.76 25.05
CA THR A 144 21.45 2.06 24.62
C THR A 144 21.65 3.47 24.07
N ILE A 145 20.91 4.47 24.57
CA ILE A 145 21.23 5.89 24.33
C ILE A 145 21.21 6.65 25.67
N ARG A 146 22.05 6.21 26.60
CA ARG A 146 22.60 7.04 27.68
C ARG A 146 24.01 6.53 28.00
N GLN A 147 24.99 7.05 27.28
CA GLN A 147 26.37 7.23 27.75
C GLN A 147 26.86 8.58 27.24
#